data_AF-A0A2S9G7K1-F1
#
_entry.id   AF-A0A2S9G7K1-F1
#
_cell.length_a   1.000
_cell.length_b   1.000
_cell.length_c   1.000
_cell.angle_alpha   90.00
_cell.angle_beta   90.00
_cell.angle_gamma   90.00
#
_symmetry.space_group_name_H-M   'P 1'
#
loop_
_entity.id
_entity.type
_entity.pdbx_description
1 polymer ?
#
loop_
_entity_poly.entity_id
_entity_poly.type
_entity_poly.pdbx_seq_one_letter_code
_entity_poly.pdbx_strand_id
1 'polypeptide(L)' 'MADTATLILLRHGESEWNASNQFTGWVDVDLTDKGR' A
#
# COMPACT_ATOMS: atom_id res chain seq x y z
N MET A 1 23.59 -0.03 26.66
CA MET A 1 22.22 0.27 26.19
C MET A 1 22.11 -0.32 24.80
N ALA A 2 21.01 -0.98 24.46
CA ALA A 2 20.84 -1.50 23.11
C ALA A 2 20.57 -0.33 22.17
N ASP A 3 21.31 -0.26 21.05
CA ASP A 3 21.11 0.77 20.03
C ASP A 3 19.72 0.63 19.40
N THR A 4 19.11 1.77 19.04
CA THR A 4 17.78 1.79 18.42
C THR A 4 17.83 1.17 17.03
N ALA A 5 16.92 0.23 16.76
CA ALA A 5 16.76 -0.37 15.44
C ALA A 5 16.01 0.57 14.48
N THR A 6 16.31 0.49 13.19
CA THR A 6 15.61 1.24 12.15
C THR A 6 14.27 0.56 11.81
N LEU A 7 13.16 1.26 12.01
CA LEU A 7 11.84 0.86 11.53
C LEU A 7 11.62 1.38 10.10
N ILE A 8 11.38 0.49 9.15
CA ILE A 8 11.03 0.85 7.77
C ILE A 8 9.54 0.63 7.57
N LEU A 9 8.84 1.68 7.14
CA LEU A 9 7.42 1.63 6.77
C LEU A 9 7.31 1.76 5.25
N LEU A 10 6.55 0.85 4.62
CA LEU A 10 6.30 0.86 3.18
C LEU A 10 4.79 0.79 2.93
N ARG A 11 4.29 1.69 2.09
CA ARG A 11 2.90 1.66 1.62
C ARG A 11 2.81 0.81 0.34
N HIS A 12 1.71 0.09 0.17
CA HIS A 12 1.40 -0.61 -1.07
C HIS A 12 1.28 0.36 -2.27
N GLY A 13 1.38 -0.18 -3.49
CA GLY A 13 1.23 0.58 -4.73
C GLY A 13 -0.22 0.94 -5.08
N GLU A 14 -0.43 1.45 -6.29
CA GLU A 14 -1.77 1.82 -6.79
C GLU A 14 -2.65 0.57 -7.01
N SER A 15 -3.85 0.56 -6.40
CA SER A 15 -4.87 -0.47 -6.67
C SER A 15 -5.80 -0.08 -7.82
N GLU A 16 -6.53 -1.06 -8.37
CA GLU A 16 -7.54 -0.79 -9.41
C GLU A 16 -8.60 0.23 -8.96
N TRP A 17 -8.96 0.22 -7.67
CA TRP A 17 -9.93 1.17 -7.10
C TRP A 17 -9.31 2.55 -6.86
N ASN A 18 -8.00 2.65 -6.62
CA ASN A 18 -7.31 3.94 -6.63
C ASN A 18 -7.32 4.54 -8.04
N ALA A 19 -7.00 3.74 -9.06
CA ALA A 19 -6.97 4.18 -10.46
C ALA A 19 -8.37 4.60 -10.97
N SER A 20 -9.43 3.95 -10.50
CA SER A 20 -10.83 4.27 -10.86
C SER A 20 -11.51 5.25 -9.90
N ASN A 21 -10.77 5.83 -8.95
CA ASN A 21 -11.25 6.81 -7.97
C ASN A 21 -12.46 6.32 -7.12
N GLN A 22 -12.42 5.06 -6.72
CA GLN A 22 -13.40 4.42 -5.85
C GLN A 22 -12.90 4.35 -4.40
N PHE A 23 -13.82 4.37 -3.44
CA PHE A 23 -13.49 4.16 -2.04
C PHE A 23 -13.34 2.66 -1.73
N THR A 24 -12.15 2.21 -1.30
CA THR A 24 -11.86 0.78 -1.05
C THR A 24 -12.39 0.24 0.28
N GLY A 25 -12.24 0.99 1.37
CA GLY A 25 -12.59 0.50 2.70
C GLY A 25 -11.81 -0.77 3.05
N TRP A 26 -12.53 -1.86 3.30
CA TRP A 26 -11.98 -3.16 3.74
C TRP A 26 -11.93 -4.20 2.61
N VAL A 27 -12.29 -3.81 1.38
CA VAL A 27 -12.22 -4.70 0.22
C VAL A 27 -10.77 -4.92 -0.15
N ASP A 28 -10.38 -6.18 -0.31
CA ASP A 28 -9.05 -6.57 -0.77
C ASP A 28 -9.00 -6.46 -2.30
N VAL A 29 -8.40 -5.36 -2.80
CA VAL A 29 -8.39 -5.00 -4.23
C VAL A 29 -6.99 -5.20 -4.80
N ASP A 30 -6.93 -5.82 -5.98
CA ASP A 30 -5.66 -6.07 -6.70
C ASP A 30 -4.90 -4.78 -7.04
N LEU A 31 -3.56 -4.90 -7.08
CA LEU A 31 -2.66 -3.85 -7.55
C LEU A 31 -2.63 -3.80 -9.08
N THR A 32 -2.54 -2.59 -9.63
CA THR A 32 -2.30 -2.36 -11.05
C THR A 32 -0.85 -2.70 -11.41
N ASP A 33 -0.53 -2.81 -12.70
CA ASP A 33 0.87 -2.99 -13.14
C ASP A 33 1.79 -1.85 -12.71
N LYS A 34 1.25 -0.65 -12.45
CA LYS A 34 1.98 0.49 -11.88
C LYS A 34 2.20 0.35 -10.37
N GLY A 35 1.33 -0.39 -9.68
CA GLY A 35 1.41 -0.64 -8.25
C GLY A 35 2.25 -1.87 -7.86
N ARG A 36 2.48 -2.79 -8.80
CA ARG A 36 3.37 -3.95 -8.65
C ARG A 36 4.84 -3.55 -8.69
#